data_AF-A0A915A2J1-F1
#
_entry.id   AF-A0A915A2J1-F1
#
_cell.length_a   1.000
_cell.length_b   1.000
_cell.length_c   1.000
_cell.angle_alpha   90.00
_cell.angle_beta   90.00
_cell.angle_gamma   90.00
#
_symmetry.space_group_name_H-M   'P 1'
#
loop_
_entity.id
_entity.type
_entity.pdbx_description
1 polymer ?
#
loop_
_entity_poly.entity_id
_entity_poly.type
_entity_poly.pdbx_seq_one_letter_code
_entity_poly.pdbx_strand_id
1 'polypeptide(L)'
;MLWLFSGSLYCWVMTAAMVSQDGIHKLHRRHWVFYDFSLIYDIYFGAACILAFWRVFYFVQLKRNLGSTVISIVRCAQICFIFLATMLIVMLSFSLGLTTMHQAYKGGTATQEDGSVLRMKDKFSSVLETLRNLYWSFYGYLGPWEYALAVGNAGPDFKPTNHLFIVIASEVTVAIYHLVVVITLLKMMVTLLIWRGDEVQKDEDTEWKYSRSVIYAEYFDWHTALPPPFNIFFIAAVFIRQLAERCHEIILNYKGNGGPYKDVSKQIVVEEVSYQRLLAKLLRRSLLSDEYACRTAQKVDGEKCLEMLGIGADDG
;
A
#
# COMPACT_ATOMS: atom_id res chain seq x y z
N MET A 1 -9.51 5.16 2.06
CA MET A 1 -10.77 5.27 1.28
C MET A 1 -11.73 6.29 1.86
N LEU A 2 -12.12 6.19 3.13
CA LEU A 2 -13.06 7.14 3.76
C LEU A 2 -12.63 8.60 3.53
N TRP A 3 -11.34 8.90 3.75
CA TRP A 3 -10.76 10.23 3.53
C TRP A 3 -10.89 10.74 2.08
N LEU A 4 -10.80 9.86 1.08
CA LEU A 4 -10.92 10.25 -0.34
C LEU A 4 -12.37 10.52 -0.73
N PHE A 5 -13.31 9.70 -0.22
CA PHE A 5 -14.74 9.94 -0.43
C PHE A 5 -15.25 11.15 0.35
N SER A 6 -14.75 11.40 1.57
CA SER A 6 -15.06 12.62 2.30
C SER A 6 -14.44 13.84 1.62
N GLY A 7 -13.22 13.72 1.09
CA GLY A 7 -12.55 14.76 0.31
C GLY A 7 -13.29 15.11 -0.97
N SER A 8 -13.77 14.10 -1.71
CA SER A 8 -14.59 14.33 -2.91
C SER A 8 -15.95 14.94 -2.55
N LEU A 9 -16.62 14.48 -1.49
CA LEU A 9 -17.86 15.10 -1.01
C LEU A 9 -17.64 16.58 -0.65
N TYR A 10 -16.57 16.89 0.07
CA TYR A 10 -16.21 18.27 0.42
C TYR A 10 -15.99 19.13 -0.83
N CYS A 11 -15.18 18.65 -1.78
CA CYS A 11 -14.91 19.39 -3.01
C CYS A 11 -16.19 19.58 -3.86
N TRP A 12 -17.09 18.59 -3.85
CA TRP A 12 -18.37 18.67 -4.53
C TRP A 12 -19.28 19.75 -3.92
N VAL A 13 -19.39 19.80 -2.59
CA VAL A 13 -20.16 20.84 -1.88
C VAL A 13 -19.57 22.22 -2.15
N MET A 14 -18.25 22.37 -2.08
CA MET A 14 -17.57 23.64 -2.37
C MET A 14 -17.79 24.08 -3.82
N THR A 15 -17.74 23.14 -4.78
CA THR A 15 -18.04 23.42 -6.18
C THR A 15 -19.48 23.88 -6.36
N ALA A 16 -20.46 23.23 -5.71
CA ALA A 16 -21.85 23.63 -5.78
C ALA A 16 -22.09 25.05 -5.21
N ALA A 17 -21.42 25.37 -4.10
CA ALA A 17 -21.47 26.70 -3.50
C ALA A 17 -20.87 27.77 -4.45
N MET A 18 -19.71 27.49 -5.05
CA MET A 18 -19.08 28.41 -6.01
C MET A 18 -19.89 28.60 -7.29
N VAL A 19 -20.47 27.54 -7.84
CA VAL A 19 -21.36 27.64 -9.01
C VAL A 19 -22.57 28.52 -8.72
N SER A 20 -23.10 28.48 -7.49
CA SER A 20 -24.23 29.31 -7.08
C SER A 20 -23.88 30.80 -6.94
N GLN A 21 -22.63 31.12 -6.59
CA GLN A 21 -22.17 32.51 -6.38
C GLN A 21 -21.59 33.14 -7.65
N ASP A 22 -20.72 32.42 -8.37
CA ASP A 22 -19.88 32.99 -9.44
C ASP A 22 -20.37 32.66 -10.87
N GLY A 23 -21.37 31.80 -11.04
CA GLY A 23 -21.93 31.51 -12.37
C GLY A 23 -20.94 30.84 -13.34
N ILE A 24 -19.97 30.08 -12.81
CA ILE A 24 -18.85 29.42 -13.52
C ILE A 24 -19.32 28.47 -14.64
N HIS A 25 -20.59 28.03 -14.61
CA HIS A 25 -21.21 27.19 -15.65
C HIS A 25 -21.16 27.79 -17.06
N LYS A 26 -20.99 29.12 -17.19
CA LYS A 26 -20.89 29.81 -18.50
C LYS A 26 -19.51 29.67 -19.15
N LEU A 27 -18.49 29.27 -18.39
CA LEU A 27 -17.11 29.20 -18.87
C LEU A 27 -16.73 27.77 -19.27
N HIS A 28 -16.20 27.60 -20.48
CA HIS A 28 -15.69 26.30 -20.92
C HIS A 28 -14.52 25.83 -20.05
N ARG A 29 -14.48 24.53 -19.74
CA ARG A 29 -13.53 23.87 -18.80
C ARG A 29 -12.05 24.21 -19.04
N ARG A 30 -11.67 24.51 -20.29
CA ARG A 30 -10.29 24.92 -20.64
C ARG A 30 -9.84 26.22 -19.97
N HIS A 31 -10.77 27.10 -19.62
CA HIS A 31 -10.47 28.42 -19.04
C HIS A 31 -10.56 28.42 -17.51
N TRP A 32 -10.80 27.26 -16.89
CA TRP A 32 -10.86 27.16 -15.44
C TRP A 32 -9.47 27.30 -14.83
N VAL A 33 -9.44 27.83 -13.61
CA VAL A 33 -8.21 27.94 -12.84
C VAL A 33 -7.72 26.54 -12.47
N PHE A 34 -6.41 26.29 -12.56
CA PHE A 34 -5.82 24.95 -12.40
C PHE A 34 -6.05 24.31 -11.01
N TYR A 35 -6.38 25.09 -9.99
CA TYR A 35 -6.66 24.64 -8.62
C TYR A 35 -8.15 24.74 -8.24
N ASP A 36 -9.06 24.83 -9.20
CA ASP A 36 -10.49 24.89 -8.94
C ASP A 36 -10.98 23.60 -8.22
N PHE A 37 -11.93 23.74 -7.28
CA PHE A 37 -12.44 22.64 -6.47
C PHE A 37 -13.09 21.55 -7.33
N SER A 38 -13.64 21.90 -8.49
CA SER A 38 -14.19 20.92 -9.43
C SER A 38 -13.12 20.03 -10.07
N LEU A 39 -11.93 20.55 -10.34
CA LEU A 39 -10.80 19.77 -10.87
C LEU A 39 -10.24 18.85 -9.78
N ILE A 40 -10.12 19.38 -8.57
CA ILE A 40 -9.69 18.62 -7.40
C ILE A 40 -10.69 17.49 -7.11
N TYR A 41 -12.00 17.77 -7.20
CA TYR A 41 -13.07 16.76 -7.09
C TYR A 41 -12.85 15.59 -8.06
N ASP A 42 -12.63 15.86 -9.34
CA ASP A 42 -12.43 14.80 -10.35
C ASP A 42 -11.21 13.92 -10.02
N ILE A 43 -10.13 14.51 -9.50
CA ILE A 43 -8.94 13.78 -9.06
C ILE A 43 -9.25 12.88 -7.85
N TYR A 44 -9.87 13.43 -6.80
CA TYR A 44 -10.23 12.66 -5.61
C TYR A 44 -11.26 11.57 -5.92
N PHE A 45 -12.25 11.88 -6.73
CA PHE A 45 -13.28 10.94 -7.15
C PHE A 45 -12.70 9.82 -8.01
N GLY A 46 -11.86 10.14 -9.00
CA GLY A 46 -11.15 9.15 -9.80
C GLY A 46 -10.28 8.21 -8.95
N ALA A 47 -9.50 8.76 -8.02
CA ALA A 47 -8.70 7.97 -7.09
C ALA A 47 -9.56 7.09 -6.16
N ALA A 48 -10.70 7.62 -5.69
CA ALA A 48 -11.65 6.87 -4.88
C ALA A 48 -12.28 5.72 -5.66
N CYS A 49 -12.62 5.90 -6.93
CA CYS A 49 -13.13 4.83 -7.80
C CYS A 49 -12.12 3.71 -8.01
N ILE A 50 -10.84 4.05 -8.27
CA ILE A 50 -9.76 3.04 -8.42
C ILE A 50 -9.63 2.20 -7.14
N LEU A 51 -9.57 2.87 -5.99
CA LEU A 51 -9.47 2.16 -4.71
C LEU A 51 -10.74 1.35 -4.43
N ALA A 52 -11.94 1.89 -4.70
CA ALA A 52 -13.18 1.16 -4.55
C ALA A 52 -13.19 -0.13 -5.39
N PHE A 53 -12.64 -0.10 -6.61
CA PHE A 53 -12.48 -1.31 -7.42
C PHE A 53 -11.45 -2.28 -6.82
N TRP A 54 -10.40 -1.77 -6.17
CA TRP A 54 -9.43 -2.61 -5.43
C TRP A 54 -10.10 -3.49 -4.36
N ARG A 55 -11.25 -3.10 -3.80
CA ARG A 55 -11.99 -3.95 -2.85
C ARG A 55 -12.43 -5.28 -3.45
N VAL A 56 -12.48 -5.45 -4.77
CA VAL A 56 -12.73 -6.74 -5.39
C VAL A 56 -11.72 -7.79 -4.95
N PHE A 57 -10.46 -7.41 -4.66
CA PHE A 57 -9.44 -8.31 -4.13
C PHE A 57 -9.85 -8.95 -2.78
N TYR A 58 -10.67 -8.26 -1.98
CA TYR A 58 -11.20 -8.81 -0.73
C TYR A 58 -12.11 -10.02 -0.95
N PHE A 59 -12.85 -10.08 -2.06
CA PHE A 59 -13.68 -11.24 -2.39
C PHE A 59 -12.87 -12.33 -3.10
N VAL A 60 -11.91 -11.91 -3.94
CA VAL A 60 -10.99 -12.83 -4.62
C VAL A 60 -10.19 -13.66 -3.61
N GLN A 61 -9.83 -13.10 -2.46
CA GLN A 61 -9.07 -13.80 -1.42
C GLN A 61 -9.82 -14.99 -0.78
N LEU A 62 -11.15 -15.06 -0.92
CA LEU A 62 -11.95 -16.19 -0.42
C LEU A 62 -11.74 -17.46 -1.26
N LYS A 63 -11.37 -17.31 -2.53
CA LYS A 63 -11.09 -18.46 -3.41
C LYS A 63 -9.69 -18.97 -3.15
N ARG A 64 -9.54 -20.27 -2.87
CA ARG A 64 -8.25 -20.90 -2.55
C ARG A 64 -7.15 -20.51 -3.54
N ASN A 65 -7.37 -20.74 -4.83
CA ASN A 65 -6.33 -20.56 -5.86
C ASN A 65 -5.81 -19.11 -5.96
N LEU A 66 -6.64 -18.11 -5.66
CA LEU A 66 -6.27 -16.70 -5.78
C LEU A 66 -5.91 -16.07 -4.42
N GLY A 67 -6.56 -16.51 -3.34
CA GLY A 67 -6.33 -16.00 -1.99
C GLY A 67 -4.96 -16.35 -1.45
N SER A 68 -4.52 -17.58 -1.66
CA SER A 68 -3.14 -18.02 -1.42
C SER A 68 -2.12 -17.03 -2.00
N THR A 69 -2.25 -16.75 -3.30
CA THR A 69 -1.34 -15.86 -4.03
C THR A 69 -1.45 -14.41 -3.58
N VAL A 70 -2.67 -13.89 -3.38
CA VAL A 70 -2.88 -12.52 -2.92
C VAL A 70 -2.26 -12.29 -1.53
N ILE A 71 -2.42 -13.24 -0.61
CA ILE A 71 -1.85 -13.15 0.74
C ILE A 71 -0.32 -13.16 0.66
N SER A 72 0.24 -14.07 -0.14
CA SER A 72 1.69 -14.14 -0.38
C SER A 72 2.26 -12.82 -0.94
N ILE A 73 1.56 -12.20 -1.89
CA ILE A 73 1.93 -10.88 -2.44
C ILE A 73 1.91 -9.79 -1.36
N VAL A 74 0.87 -9.76 -0.52
CA VAL A 74 0.75 -8.75 0.55
C VAL A 74 1.88 -8.88 1.58
N ARG A 75 2.28 -10.10 1.93
CA ARG A 75 3.44 -10.34 2.81
C ARG A 75 4.74 -9.87 2.19
N CYS A 76 4.94 -10.13 0.89
CA CYS A 76 6.12 -9.68 0.17
C CYS A 76 6.17 -8.15 -0.04
N ALA A 77 5.01 -7.50 -0.09
CA ALA A 77 4.89 -6.07 -0.39
C ALA A 77 5.68 -5.18 0.59
N GLN A 78 5.78 -5.56 1.87
CA GLN A 78 6.54 -4.80 2.87
C GLN A 78 8.01 -4.62 2.47
N ILE A 79 8.60 -5.67 1.89
CA ILE A 79 10.01 -5.67 1.47
C ILE A 79 10.16 -4.88 0.18
N CYS A 80 9.18 -4.96 -0.72
CA CYS A 80 9.11 -4.09 -1.89
C CYS A 80 9.05 -2.62 -1.48
N PHE A 81 8.27 -2.23 -0.46
CA PHE A 81 8.20 -0.84 -0.01
C PHE A 81 9.53 -0.33 0.56
N ILE A 82 10.23 -1.13 1.37
CA ILE A 82 11.56 -0.77 1.90
C ILE A 82 12.57 -0.59 0.75
N PHE A 83 12.50 -1.48 -0.25
CA PHE A 83 13.35 -1.38 -1.42
C PHE A 83 13.01 -0.14 -2.27
N LEU A 84 11.73 0.15 -2.52
CA LEU A 84 11.29 1.35 -3.25
C LEU A 84 11.70 2.63 -2.52
N ALA A 85 11.66 2.65 -1.18
CA ALA A 85 12.15 3.77 -0.39
C ALA A 85 13.67 3.95 -0.55
N THR A 86 14.44 2.85 -0.53
CA THR A 86 15.88 2.88 -0.80
C THR A 86 16.18 3.40 -2.22
N MET A 87 15.43 2.92 -3.21
CA MET A 87 15.53 3.39 -4.60
C MET A 87 15.23 4.89 -4.71
N LEU A 88 14.22 5.39 -4.00
CA LEU A 88 13.88 6.81 -3.95
C LEU A 88 15.01 7.66 -3.35
N ILE A 89 15.65 7.21 -2.28
CA ILE A 89 16.80 7.91 -1.67
C ILE A 89 17.96 7.99 -2.67
N VAL A 90 18.25 6.90 -3.38
CA VAL A 90 19.29 6.88 -4.41
C VAL A 90 18.93 7.82 -5.56
N MET A 91 17.69 7.76 -6.07
CA MET A 91 17.19 8.67 -7.10
C MET A 91 17.30 10.14 -6.69
N LEU A 92 16.99 10.47 -5.44
CA LEU A 92 17.14 11.82 -4.90
C LEU A 92 18.60 12.27 -4.87
N SER A 93 19.53 11.40 -4.49
CA SER A 93 20.96 11.71 -4.50
C SER A 93 21.47 12.06 -5.90
N PHE A 94 21.14 11.22 -6.91
CA PHE A 94 21.48 11.50 -8.30
C PHE A 94 20.75 12.74 -8.84
N SER A 95 19.52 12.98 -8.41
CA SER A 95 18.77 14.18 -8.78
C SER A 95 19.43 15.46 -8.30
N LEU A 96 19.90 15.46 -7.05
CA LEU A 96 20.67 16.57 -6.49
C LEU A 96 21.96 16.80 -7.29
N GLY A 97 22.72 15.74 -7.57
CA GLY A 97 23.97 15.83 -8.36
C GLY A 97 23.76 16.38 -9.77
N LEU A 98 22.74 15.90 -10.50
CA LEU A 98 22.45 16.40 -11.84
C LEU A 98 21.90 17.83 -11.82
N THR A 99 21.08 18.18 -10.82
CA THR A 99 20.56 19.54 -10.70
C THR A 99 21.67 20.54 -10.44
N THR A 100 22.64 20.24 -9.55
CA THR A 100 23.77 21.14 -9.27
C THR A 100 24.67 21.33 -10.50
N MET A 101 24.90 20.28 -11.28
CA MET A 101 25.66 20.37 -12.54
C MET A 101 24.99 21.27 -13.59
N HIS A 102 23.65 21.27 -13.66
CA HIS A 102 22.89 22.01 -14.67
C HIS A 102 22.37 23.37 -14.20
N GLN A 103 22.42 23.67 -12.90
CA GLN A 103 21.86 24.89 -12.32
C GLN A 103 22.43 26.18 -12.95
N ALA A 104 23.71 26.17 -13.32
CA ALA A 104 24.39 27.31 -13.94
C ALA A 104 23.91 27.64 -15.37
N TYR A 105 23.25 26.69 -16.04
CA TYR A 105 22.80 26.82 -17.45
C TYR A 105 21.31 27.10 -17.58
N LYS A 106 20.61 27.27 -16.45
CA LYS A 106 19.17 27.47 -16.42
C LYS A 106 18.77 28.72 -17.22
N GLY A 107 17.83 28.54 -18.16
CA GLY A 107 17.30 29.63 -18.99
C GLY A 107 18.21 30.04 -20.16
N GLY A 108 19.27 29.27 -20.45
CA GLY A 108 20.12 29.51 -21.61
C GLY A 108 19.36 29.38 -22.93
N THR A 109 19.51 30.39 -23.78
CA THR A 109 19.00 30.44 -25.16
C THR A 109 20.17 30.61 -26.11
N ALA A 110 20.33 29.69 -27.05
CA ALA A 110 21.30 29.82 -28.13
C ALA A 110 20.56 30.15 -29.43
N THR A 111 21.03 31.15 -30.17
CA THR A 111 20.49 31.47 -31.51
C THR A 111 21.36 30.77 -32.54
N GLN A 112 20.77 29.87 -33.31
CA GLN A 112 21.48 29.12 -34.36
C GLN A 112 21.68 30.00 -35.60
N GLU A 113 22.62 29.62 -36.48
CA GLU A 113 22.92 30.36 -37.72
C GLU A 113 21.72 30.45 -38.69
N ASP A 114 20.71 29.59 -38.53
CA ASP A 114 19.43 29.57 -39.27
C ASP A 114 18.37 30.53 -38.68
N GLY A 115 18.72 31.31 -37.64
CA GLY A 115 17.80 32.21 -36.94
C GLY A 115 16.82 31.52 -35.98
N SER A 116 16.87 30.20 -35.84
CA SER A 116 16.10 29.44 -34.86
C SER A 116 16.69 29.59 -33.45
N VAL A 117 15.84 29.78 -32.44
CA VAL A 117 16.26 29.90 -31.05
C VAL A 117 16.14 28.54 -30.38
N LEU A 118 17.28 27.92 -30.06
CA LEU A 118 17.34 26.69 -29.29
C LEU A 118 17.29 27.05 -27.80
N ARG A 119 16.14 26.79 -27.18
CA ARG A 119 15.95 27.00 -25.75
C ARG A 119 16.28 25.71 -25.00
N MET A 120 17.07 25.82 -23.93
CA MET A 120 17.35 24.69 -23.06
C MET A 120 16.03 24.11 -22.54
N LYS A 121 15.87 22.78 -22.64
CA LYS A 121 14.73 22.09 -22.03
C LYS A 121 14.92 22.08 -20.52
N ASP A 122 13.88 22.44 -19.77
CA ASP A 122 13.93 22.56 -18.30
C ASP A 122 13.98 21.21 -17.54
N LYS A 123 14.57 20.18 -18.15
CA LYS A 123 14.60 18.79 -17.65
C LYS A 123 15.41 18.64 -16.36
N PHE A 124 16.52 19.36 -16.25
CA PHE A 124 17.41 19.34 -15.08
C PHE A 124 17.37 20.64 -14.27
N SER A 125 16.30 21.43 -14.41
CA SER A 125 16.22 22.80 -13.89
C SER A 125 15.90 22.91 -12.39
N SER A 126 15.35 21.85 -11.80
CA SER A 126 14.98 21.77 -10.39
C SER A 126 15.06 20.33 -9.91
N VAL A 127 15.29 20.12 -8.62
CA VAL A 127 15.44 18.78 -8.03
C VAL A 127 14.21 17.91 -8.25
N LEU A 128 13.00 18.49 -8.18
CA LEU A 128 11.77 17.73 -8.38
C LEU A 128 11.56 17.35 -9.86
N GLU A 129 11.89 18.26 -10.78
CA GLU A 129 11.82 18.00 -12.21
C GLU A 129 12.86 16.96 -12.65
N THR A 130 14.09 17.10 -12.15
CA THR A 130 15.16 16.13 -12.37
C THR A 130 14.77 14.76 -11.81
N LEU A 131 14.18 14.69 -10.61
CA LEU A 131 13.70 13.45 -10.01
C LEU A 131 12.60 12.79 -10.87
N ARG A 132 11.64 13.60 -11.36
CA ARG A 132 10.59 13.13 -12.28
C ARG A 132 11.20 12.56 -13.56
N ASN A 133 12.21 13.22 -14.13
CA ASN A 133 12.86 12.75 -15.34
C ASN A 133 13.70 11.49 -15.11
N LEU A 134 14.41 11.38 -13.98
CA LEU A 134 15.12 10.15 -13.57
C LEU A 134 14.16 8.97 -13.35
N TYR A 135 12.96 9.22 -12.83
CA TYR A 135 11.91 8.20 -12.72
C TYR A 135 11.47 7.72 -14.11
N TRP A 136 11.14 8.62 -15.04
CA TRP A 136 10.76 8.22 -16.40
C TRP A 136 11.91 7.58 -17.18
N SER A 137 13.15 7.95 -16.87
CA SER A 137 14.36 7.35 -17.39
C SER A 137 14.45 5.84 -17.09
N PHE A 138 13.91 5.40 -15.95
CA PHE A 138 13.85 3.97 -15.60
C PHE A 138 13.14 3.14 -16.69
N TYR A 139 12.14 3.72 -17.36
CA TYR A 139 11.38 3.09 -18.44
C TYR A 139 11.94 3.41 -19.85
N GLY A 140 13.07 4.10 -19.95
CA GLY A 140 13.72 4.44 -21.22
C GLY A 140 13.21 5.72 -21.88
N TYR A 141 12.44 6.57 -21.19
CA TYR A 141 11.94 7.83 -21.76
C TYR A 141 12.94 9.00 -21.70
N LEU A 142 14.21 8.76 -21.34
CA LEU A 142 15.26 9.79 -21.30
C LEU A 142 16.30 9.53 -22.39
N GLY A 143 16.12 10.18 -23.55
CA GLY A 143 16.98 10.00 -24.73
C GLY A 143 18.25 10.86 -24.71
N PRO A 144 19.30 10.48 -25.47
CA PRO A 144 20.55 11.25 -25.60
C PRO A 144 20.37 12.72 -26.00
N TRP A 145 19.41 13.00 -26.87
CA TRP A 145 19.07 14.35 -27.31
C TRP A 145 18.45 15.23 -26.22
N GLU A 146 18.09 14.67 -25.07
CA GLU A 146 17.55 15.43 -23.94
C GLU A 146 18.64 16.04 -23.05
N TYR A 147 19.90 15.60 -23.20
CA TYR A 147 21.06 16.17 -22.51
C TYR A 147 21.66 17.39 -23.24
N ALA A 148 21.12 17.74 -24.40
CA ALA A 148 21.60 18.87 -25.19
C ALA A 148 21.49 20.19 -24.40
N LEU A 149 22.64 20.82 -24.16
CA LEU A 149 22.76 22.03 -23.37
C LEU A 149 22.84 23.27 -24.28
N ALA A 150 21.88 24.20 -24.15
CA ALA A 150 22.00 25.53 -24.74
C ALA A 150 22.58 26.48 -23.70
N VAL A 151 23.85 26.85 -23.89
CA VAL A 151 24.59 27.73 -22.97
C VAL A 151 24.38 29.20 -23.35
N GLY A 152 24.34 29.48 -24.66
CA GLY A 152 24.26 30.82 -25.21
C GLY A 152 25.24 31.04 -26.35
N ASN A 153 25.21 32.24 -26.92
CA ASN A 153 26.12 32.66 -27.98
C ASN A 153 27.27 33.45 -27.36
N ALA A 154 28.51 33.04 -27.60
CA ALA A 154 29.69 33.70 -27.04
C ALA A 154 30.84 33.78 -28.06
N GLY A 155 31.73 34.75 -27.85
CA GLY A 155 32.81 35.10 -28.77
C GLY A 155 32.48 36.25 -29.74
N PRO A 156 33.45 36.70 -30.56
CA PRO A 156 33.29 37.86 -31.45
C PRO A 156 32.21 37.69 -32.52
N ASP A 157 31.98 36.45 -32.96
CA ASP A 157 31.06 36.08 -34.04
C ASP A 157 29.64 35.73 -33.54
N PHE A 158 29.35 35.86 -32.24
CA PHE A 158 28.08 35.42 -31.62
C PHE A 158 27.63 34.00 -32.02
N LYS A 159 28.58 33.08 -32.15
CA LYS A 159 28.29 31.67 -32.47
C LYS A 159 27.77 30.92 -31.24
N PRO A 160 26.90 29.91 -31.41
CA PRO A 160 26.42 29.09 -30.30
C PRO A 160 27.60 28.34 -29.66
N THR A 161 27.75 28.49 -28.35
CA THR A 161 28.79 27.80 -27.58
C THR A 161 28.24 26.57 -26.90
N ASN A 162 28.97 25.46 -27.03
CA ASN A 162 28.61 24.17 -26.46
C ASN A 162 29.62 23.78 -25.39
N HIS A 163 29.16 23.58 -24.14
CA HIS A 163 29.99 23.01 -23.07
C HIS A 163 29.91 21.49 -23.09
N LEU A 164 30.67 20.87 -23.99
CA LEU A 164 30.70 19.42 -24.18
C LEU A 164 31.08 18.66 -22.91
N PHE A 165 31.98 19.22 -22.08
CA PHE A 165 32.44 18.56 -20.86
C PHE A 165 31.30 18.27 -19.88
N ILE A 166 30.36 19.21 -19.72
CA ILE A 166 29.23 19.08 -18.81
C ILE A 166 28.18 18.15 -19.37
N VAL A 167 27.96 18.18 -20.69
CA VAL A 167 27.10 17.21 -21.38
C VAL A 167 27.64 15.80 -21.16
N ILE A 168 28.91 15.54 -21.43
CA ILE A 168 29.54 14.22 -21.19
C ILE A 168 29.46 13.83 -19.72
N ALA A 169 29.77 14.74 -18.79
CA ALA A 169 29.69 14.45 -17.36
C ALA A 169 28.25 14.09 -16.93
N SER A 170 27.25 14.75 -17.51
CA SER A 170 25.84 14.45 -17.24
C SER A 170 25.41 13.10 -17.82
N GLU A 171 25.84 12.79 -19.05
CA GLU A 171 25.59 11.51 -19.71
C GLU A 171 26.20 10.35 -18.91
N VAL A 172 27.44 10.50 -18.47
CA VAL A 172 28.13 9.50 -17.63
C VAL A 172 27.44 9.35 -16.28
N THR A 173 27.04 10.45 -15.64
CA THR A 173 26.31 10.42 -14.36
C THR A 173 24.98 9.68 -14.49
N VAL A 174 24.25 9.91 -15.57
CA VAL A 174 22.99 9.20 -15.86
C VAL A 174 23.24 7.74 -16.24
N ALA A 175 24.33 7.42 -16.95
CA ALA A 175 24.71 6.03 -17.24
C ALA A 175 25.03 5.25 -15.94
N ILE A 176 25.77 5.86 -15.01
CA ILE A 176 26.05 5.30 -13.69
C ILE A 176 24.75 5.10 -12.90
N TYR A 177 23.84 6.09 -12.95
CA TYR A 177 22.51 5.96 -12.35
C TYR A 177 21.76 4.72 -12.86
N HIS A 178 21.74 4.46 -14.17
CA HIS A 178 21.09 3.27 -14.72
C HIS A 178 21.78 1.98 -14.28
N LEU A 179 23.12 1.96 -14.22
CA LEU A 179 23.85 0.80 -13.73
C LEU A 179 23.48 0.50 -12.27
N VAL A 180 23.51 1.51 -11.41
CA VAL A 180 23.18 1.35 -9.99
C VAL A 180 21.70 0.96 -9.83
N VAL A 181 20.76 1.74 -10.37
CA VAL A 181 19.33 1.56 -10.11
C VAL A 181 18.73 0.40 -10.90
N VAL A 182 18.94 0.36 -12.22
CA VAL A 182 18.31 -0.63 -13.10
C VAL A 182 19.03 -1.96 -13.03
N ILE A 183 20.37 -2.00 -12.98
CA ILE A 183 21.08 -3.27 -13.01
C ILE A 183 21.27 -3.84 -11.60
N THR A 184 21.79 -3.07 -10.65
CA THR A 184 22.14 -3.63 -9.33
C THR A 184 20.94 -3.71 -8.39
N LEU A 185 20.23 -2.60 -8.18
CA LEU A 185 19.14 -2.54 -7.23
C LEU A 185 17.96 -3.41 -7.70
N LEU A 186 17.53 -3.31 -8.96
CA LEU A 186 16.42 -4.13 -9.45
C LEU A 186 16.70 -5.64 -9.33
N LYS A 187 17.92 -6.08 -9.68
CA LYS A 187 18.31 -7.49 -9.52
C LYS A 187 18.27 -7.91 -8.06
N MET A 188 18.75 -7.07 -7.15
CA MET A 188 18.69 -7.32 -5.71
C MET A 188 17.23 -7.43 -5.22
N MET A 189 16.33 -6.54 -5.68
CA MET A 189 14.91 -6.59 -5.35
C MET A 189 14.28 -7.92 -5.78
N VAL A 190 14.51 -8.34 -7.02
CA VAL A 190 13.96 -9.59 -7.54
C VAL A 190 14.46 -10.78 -6.73
N THR A 191 15.76 -10.82 -6.41
CA THR A 191 16.33 -11.88 -5.56
C THR A 191 15.71 -11.91 -4.17
N LEU A 192 15.57 -10.75 -3.51
CA LEU A 192 14.95 -10.67 -2.19
C LEU A 192 13.46 -11.04 -2.22
N LEU A 193 12.76 -10.68 -3.30
CA LEU A 193 11.36 -11.03 -3.51
C LEU A 193 11.18 -12.53 -3.69
N ILE A 194 12.06 -13.19 -4.45
CA ILE A 194 12.03 -14.65 -4.62
C ILE A 194 12.30 -15.36 -3.29
N TRP A 195 13.35 -14.95 -2.57
CA TRP A 195 13.68 -15.56 -1.28
C TRP A 195 12.53 -15.42 -0.26
N ARG A 196 11.88 -14.26 -0.24
CA ARG A 196 10.76 -14.00 0.67
C ARG A 196 9.48 -14.67 0.22
N GLY A 197 9.27 -14.79 -1.09
CA GLY A 197 8.18 -15.56 -1.66
C GLY A 197 8.25 -17.02 -1.24
N ASP A 198 9.43 -17.65 -1.33
CA ASP A 198 9.63 -19.05 -0.91
C ASP A 198 9.35 -19.25 0.58
N GLU A 199 9.83 -18.33 1.42
CA GLU A 199 9.58 -18.41 2.86
C GLU A 199 8.09 -18.29 3.21
N VAL A 200 7.38 -17.34 2.60
CA VAL A 200 5.94 -17.15 2.83
C VAL A 200 5.13 -18.33 2.27
N GLN A 201 5.58 -18.93 1.18
CA GLN A 201 4.87 -20.03 0.53
C GLN A 201 4.81 -21.31 1.40
N LYS A 202 5.76 -21.50 2.32
CA LYS A 202 5.77 -22.66 3.24
C LYS A 202 4.54 -22.71 4.15
N ASP A 203 4.04 -21.55 4.58
CA ASP A 203 2.92 -21.42 5.52
C ASP A 203 1.61 -20.95 4.86
N GLU A 204 1.57 -20.91 3.53
CA GLU A 204 0.52 -20.27 2.73
C GLU A 204 -0.89 -20.78 3.05
N ASP A 205 -1.06 -22.10 3.23
CA ASP A 205 -2.37 -22.70 3.53
C ASP A 205 -2.88 -22.30 4.92
N THR A 206 -1.99 -22.18 5.90
CA THR A 206 -2.31 -21.76 7.26
C THR A 206 -2.69 -20.28 7.28
N GLU A 207 -1.91 -19.43 6.61
CA GLU A 207 -2.19 -18.00 6.51
C GLU A 207 -3.49 -17.71 5.77
N TRP A 208 -3.76 -18.45 4.69
CA TRP A 208 -5.02 -18.34 3.95
C TRP A 208 -6.23 -18.75 4.78
N LYS A 209 -6.15 -19.88 5.49
CA LYS A 209 -7.22 -20.34 6.39
C LYS A 209 -7.46 -19.34 7.52
N TYR A 210 -6.40 -18.77 8.09
CA TYR A 210 -6.50 -17.72 9.11
C TYR A 210 -7.21 -16.49 8.57
N SER A 211 -6.73 -15.95 7.44
CA SER A 211 -7.30 -14.75 6.80
C SER A 211 -8.78 -14.95 6.45
N ARG A 212 -9.13 -16.12 5.91
CA ARG A 212 -10.51 -16.50 5.61
C ARG A 212 -11.38 -16.56 6.86
N SER A 213 -10.84 -17.07 7.97
CA SER A 213 -11.57 -17.17 9.24
C SER A 213 -11.83 -15.79 9.84
N VAL A 214 -10.89 -14.85 9.72
CA VAL A 214 -11.08 -13.44 10.12
C VAL A 214 -12.20 -12.80 9.31
N ILE A 215 -12.21 -13.02 7.99
CA ILE A 215 -13.30 -12.53 7.12
C ILE A 215 -14.64 -13.09 7.58
N TYR A 216 -14.72 -14.40 7.81
CA TYR A 216 -15.96 -15.02 8.27
C TYR A 216 -16.41 -14.50 9.65
N ALA A 217 -15.48 -14.23 10.56
CA ALA A 217 -15.78 -13.62 11.85
C ALA A 217 -16.46 -12.25 11.71
N GLU A 218 -16.02 -11.41 10.76
CA GLU A 218 -16.62 -10.11 10.47
C GLU A 218 -18.10 -10.21 10.02
N TYR A 219 -18.48 -11.31 9.36
CA TYR A 219 -19.86 -11.56 8.94
C TYR A 219 -20.72 -12.25 10.01
N PHE A 220 -20.13 -12.78 11.08
CA PHE A 220 -20.89 -13.37 12.19
C PHE A 220 -21.47 -12.31 13.13
N ASP A 221 -20.90 -11.10 13.15
CA ASP A 221 -21.43 -10.01 13.97
C ASP A 221 -22.80 -9.52 13.45
N TRP A 222 -23.72 -9.30 14.39
CA TRP A 222 -25.10 -8.89 14.10
C TRP A 222 -25.21 -7.57 13.33
N HIS A 223 -24.18 -6.72 13.44
CA HIS A 223 -24.10 -5.43 12.77
C HIS A 223 -23.98 -5.54 11.23
N THR A 224 -23.63 -6.71 10.71
CA THR A 224 -23.39 -6.95 9.27
C THR A 224 -24.57 -7.68 8.59
N ALA A 225 -25.71 -7.84 9.28
CA ALA A 225 -26.85 -8.62 8.78
C ALA A 225 -27.46 -8.11 7.47
N LEU A 226 -27.27 -6.83 7.13
CA LEU A 226 -27.80 -6.21 5.92
C LEU A 226 -26.67 -5.71 5.00
N PRO A 227 -26.66 -6.09 3.71
CA PRO A 227 -25.66 -5.59 2.78
C PRO A 227 -25.89 -4.09 2.51
N PRO A 228 -24.83 -3.30 2.24
CA PRO A 228 -24.99 -1.97 1.68
C PRO A 228 -25.77 -2.01 0.36
N PRO A 229 -26.70 -1.07 0.08
CA PRO A 229 -27.01 0.15 0.83
C PRO A 229 -28.03 -0.03 1.97
N PHE A 230 -28.63 -1.21 2.11
CA PHE A 230 -29.75 -1.43 3.03
C PHE A 230 -29.41 -1.22 4.51
N ASN A 231 -28.12 -1.35 4.86
CA ASN A 231 -27.62 -0.99 6.19
C ASN A 231 -27.97 0.46 6.60
N ILE A 232 -27.98 1.42 5.65
CA ILE A 232 -28.31 2.82 5.94
C ILE A 232 -29.75 2.96 6.44
N PHE A 233 -30.70 2.23 5.82
CA PHE A 233 -32.11 2.25 6.25
C PHE A 233 -32.28 1.66 7.65
N PHE A 234 -31.56 0.57 7.95
CA PHE A 234 -31.60 -0.04 9.27
C PHE A 234 -31.03 0.89 10.35
N ILE A 235 -29.86 1.51 10.10
CA ILE A 235 -29.27 2.49 11.01
C ILE A 235 -30.22 3.68 11.22
N ALA A 236 -30.84 4.19 10.16
CA ALA A 236 -31.81 5.27 10.26
C ALA A 236 -33.03 4.88 11.10
N ALA A 237 -33.58 3.68 10.90
CA ALA A 237 -34.71 3.17 11.68
C ALA A 237 -34.35 2.98 13.16
N VAL A 238 -33.17 2.41 13.46
CA VAL A 238 -32.67 2.26 14.83
C VAL A 238 -32.43 3.62 15.48
N PHE A 239 -31.87 4.59 14.75
CA PHE A 239 -31.65 5.94 15.27
C PHE A 239 -32.98 6.63 15.62
N ILE A 240 -34.00 6.52 14.76
CA ILE A 240 -35.35 7.05 15.04
C ILE A 240 -35.95 6.35 16.26
N ARG A 241 -35.79 5.03 16.38
CA ARG A 241 -36.28 4.26 17.53
C ARG A 241 -35.57 4.65 18.83
N GLN A 242 -34.26 4.83 18.80
CA GLN A 242 -33.47 5.27 19.96
C GLN A 242 -33.85 6.69 20.39
N LEU A 243 -34.12 7.59 19.44
CA LEU A 243 -34.67 8.91 19.74
C LEU A 243 -36.04 8.81 20.43
N ALA A 244 -36.93 7.96 19.91
CA ALA A 244 -38.25 7.73 20.51
C ALA A 244 -38.18 7.10 21.91
N GLU A 245 -37.31 6.10 22.10
CA GLU A 245 -37.09 5.44 23.39
C GLU A 245 -36.41 6.38 24.40
N ARG A 246 -35.46 7.23 23.99
CA ARG A 246 -34.90 8.27 24.87
C ARG A 246 -35.94 9.31 25.29
N CYS A 247 -36.82 9.71 24.38
CA CYS A 247 -37.97 10.55 24.74
C CYS A 247 -38.90 9.84 25.74
N HIS A 248 -39.08 8.52 25.60
CA HIS A 248 -39.93 7.71 26.49
C HIS A 248 -39.27 7.39 27.85
N GLU A 249 -37.96 7.18 27.92
CA GLU A 249 -37.20 6.99 29.16
C GLU A 249 -37.13 8.27 30.00
N ILE A 250 -37.05 9.45 29.36
CA ILE A 250 -37.19 10.73 30.07
C ILE A 250 -38.55 10.80 30.79
N ILE A 251 -39.60 10.16 30.25
CA ILE A 251 -40.94 10.08 30.84
C ILE A 251 -41.02 8.96 31.92
N LEU A 252 -40.39 7.80 31.70
CA LEU A 252 -40.45 6.65 32.60
C LEU A 252 -39.45 6.67 33.76
N ASN A 253 -38.36 7.44 33.70
CA ASN A 253 -37.43 7.65 34.84
C ASN A 253 -38.09 8.32 36.05
N TYR A 254 -39.36 8.75 35.93
CA TYR A 254 -40.21 9.15 37.05
C TYR A 254 -40.80 7.95 37.84
N LYS A 255 -40.83 6.75 37.26
CA LYS A 255 -41.28 5.50 37.89
C LYS A 255 -40.14 4.50 37.90
N GLY A 256 -39.30 4.60 38.93
CA GLY A 256 -38.18 3.69 39.15
C GLY A 256 -38.62 2.24 39.17
N ASN A 257 -37.93 1.39 38.41
CA ASN A 257 -38.02 -0.05 38.60
C ASN A 257 -36.69 -0.75 38.28
N GLY A 258 -36.28 -1.64 39.19
CA GLY A 258 -35.05 -2.41 39.10
C GLY A 258 -35.20 -3.62 38.18
N GLY A 259 -34.28 -3.76 37.23
CA GLY A 259 -34.29 -4.79 36.20
C GLY A 259 -33.72 -6.17 36.60
N PRO A 260 -33.77 -7.16 35.69
CA PRO A 260 -33.61 -8.59 35.96
C PRO A 260 -32.13 -9.04 35.94
N TYR A 261 -31.31 -8.49 36.84
CA TYR A 261 -29.86 -8.74 36.85
C TYR A 261 -29.45 -10.14 37.36
N LYS A 262 -30.31 -10.85 38.08
CA LYS A 262 -29.94 -12.07 38.83
C LYS A 262 -29.82 -13.35 37.99
N ASP A 263 -30.44 -13.44 36.82
CA ASP A 263 -30.52 -14.70 36.06
C ASP A 263 -29.32 -14.87 35.10
N VAL A 264 -28.92 -13.77 34.45
CA VAL A 264 -27.74 -13.72 33.54
C VAL A 264 -26.45 -14.11 34.28
N SER A 265 -26.30 -13.69 35.53
CA SER A 265 -25.12 -14.00 36.34
C SER A 265 -24.95 -15.49 36.62
N LYS A 266 -26.04 -16.25 36.80
CA LYS A 266 -25.95 -17.70 37.02
C LYS A 266 -25.51 -18.45 35.77
N GLN A 267 -25.99 -18.02 34.61
CA GLN A 267 -25.67 -18.67 33.33
C GLN A 267 -24.19 -18.50 32.96
N ILE A 268 -23.63 -17.30 33.18
CA ILE A 268 -22.20 -17.02 32.97
C ILE A 268 -21.32 -17.93 33.83
N VAL A 269 -21.66 -18.09 35.12
CA VAL A 269 -20.88 -18.94 36.05
C VAL A 269 -20.89 -20.42 35.60
N VAL A 270 -22.01 -20.93 35.09
CA VAL A 270 -22.10 -22.33 34.60
C VAL A 270 -21.24 -22.54 33.34
N GLU A 271 -21.21 -21.56 32.44
CA GLU A 271 -20.42 -21.59 31.22
C GLU A 271 -18.91 -21.52 31.53
N GLU A 272 -18.50 -20.65 32.45
CA GLU A 272 -17.12 -20.55 32.92
C GLU A 272 -16.62 -21.87 33.53
N VAL A 273 -17.40 -22.49 34.41
CA VAL A 273 -17.03 -23.78 35.03
C VAL A 273 -16.88 -24.87 33.96
N SER A 274 -17.75 -24.88 32.95
CA SER A 274 -17.70 -25.84 31.84
C SER A 274 -16.46 -25.63 30.96
N TYR A 275 -16.14 -24.36 30.67
CA TYR A 275 -14.93 -23.98 29.94
C TYR A 275 -13.66 -24.39 30.68
N GLN A 276 -13.58 -24.13 31.99
CA GLN A 276 -12.41 -24.49 32.82
C GLN A 276 -12.18 -26.00 32.87
N ARG A 277 -13.25 -26.82 32.96
CA ARG A 277 -13.11 -28.28 32.87
C ARG A 277 -12.58 -28.73 31.52
N LEU A 278 -13.07 -28.12 30.43
CA LEU A 278 -12.63 -28.45 29.07
C LEU A 278 -11.16 -28.06 28.87
N LEU A 279 -10.76 -26.88 29.35
CA LEU A 279 -9.37 -26.41 29.32
C LEU A 279 -8.44 -27.36 30.10
N ALA A 280 -8.81 -27.76 31.31
CA ALA A 280 -8.04 -28.73 32.09
C ALA A 280 -7.89 -30.08 31.36
N LYS A 281 -8.94 -30.54 30.67
CA LYS A 281 -8.91 -31.77 29.88
C LYS A 281 -7.98 -31.65 28.66
N LEU A 282 -8.02 -30.51 27.97
CA LEU A 282 -7.14 -30.22 26.84
C LEU A 282 -5.68 -30.12 27.26
N LEU A 283 -5.38 -29.40 28.35
CA LEU A 283 -4.03 -29.29 28.90
C LEU A 283 -3.46 -30.64 29.31
N ARG A 284 -4.27 -31.48 29.97
CA ARG A 284 -3.85 -32.84 30.31
C ARG A 284 -3.54 -33.67 29.06
N ARG A 285 -4.34 -33.52 28.00
CA ARG A 285 -4.11 -34.21 26.72
C ARG A 285 -2.84 -33.71 26.02
N SER A 286 -2.57 -32.40 26.02
CA SER A 286 -1.36 -31.86 25.38
C SER A 286 -0.10 -32.30 26.13
N LEU A 287 -0.10 -32.24 27.47
CA LEU A 287 1.02 -32.72 28.28
C LEU A 287 1.33 -34.21 28.04
N LEU A 288 0.29 -35.06 28.00
CA LEU A 288 0.45 -36.48 27.69
C LEU A 288 0.95 -36.72 26.26
N SER A 289 0.50 -35.90 25.31
CA SER A 289 0.95 -35.96 23.91
C SER A 289 2.42 -35.60 23.79
N ASP A 290 2.88 -34.55 24.49
CA ASP A 290 4.28 -34.12 24.51
C ASP A 290 5.18 -35.17 25.18
N GLU A 291 4.74 -35.73 26.30
CA GLU A 291 5.46 -36.82 26.97
C GLU A 291 5.58 -38.05 26.06
N TYR A 292 4.51 -38.41 25.36
CA TYR A 292 4.52 -39.51 24.39
C TYR A 292 5.48 -39.22 23.22
N ALA A 293 5.44 -38.02 22.65
CA ALA A 293 6.33 -37.62 21.57
C ALA A 293 7.82 -37.67 21.99
N CYS A 294 8.14 -37.18 23.20
CA CYS A 294 9.49 -37.23 23.76
C CYS A 294 9.97 -38.68 23.95
N ARG A 295 9.11 -39.55 24.53
CA ARG A 295 9.44 -40.97 24.70
C ARG A 295 9.65 -41.69 23.37
N THR A 296 8.85 -41.38 22.35
CA THR A 296 9.03 -41.98 21.02
C THR A 296 10.31 -41.48 20.36
N ALA A 297 10.65 -40.19 20.46
CA ALA A 297 11.91 -39.66 19.95
C ALA A 297 13.12 -40.33 20.63
N GLN A 298 13.09 -40.49 21.95
CA GLN A 298 14.14 -41.20 22.70
C GLN A 298 14.28 -42.67 22.28
N LYS A 299 13.17 -43.37 22.00
CA LYS A 299 13.21 -44.75 21.49
C LYS A 299 13.85 -44.83 20.11
N VAL A 300 13.45 -43.94 19.19
CA VAL A 300 14.01 -43.88 17.82
C VAL A 300 15.49 -43.55 17.84
N ASP A 301 15.92 -42.61 18.69
CA ASP A 301 17.35 -42.29 18.85
C ASP A 301 18.12 -43.46 19.47
N GLY A 302 17.51 -44.18 20.43
CA GLY A 302 18.07 -45.39 21.00
C GLY A 302 18.25 -46.51 19.97
N GLU A 303 17.24 -46.76 19.14
CA GLU A 303 17.29 -47.74 18.04
C GLU A 303 18.38 -47.36 17.01
N LYS A 304 18.46 -46.09 16.60
CA LYS A 304 19.54 -45.60 15.72
C LYS A 304 20.93 -45.75 16.34
N CYS A 305 21.07 -45.53 17.64
CA CYS A 305 22.36 -45.75 18.33
C CYS A 305 22.76 -47.22 18.34
N LEU A 306 21.80 -48.13 18.55
CA LEU A 306 22.04 -49.58 18.50
C LEU A 306 22.42 -50.05 17.09
N GLU A 307 21.77 -49.53 16.05
CA GLU A 307 22.14 -49.77 14.66
C GLU A 307 23.57 -49.27 14.34
N MET A 308 23.93 -48.07 14.79
CA MET A 308 25.30 -47.54 14.62
C MET A 308 26.37 -48.32 15.37
N LEU A 309 26.02 -48.94 16.50
CA LEU A 309 26.92 -49.80 17.28
C LEU A 309 27.04 -51.23 16.73
N GLY A 310 26.35 -51.56 15.63
CA GLY A 310 26.39 -52.90 15.04
C GLY A 310 25.69 -53.97 15.87
N ILE A 311 24.86 -53.57 16.84
CA ILE A 311 24.03 -54.47 17.66
C ILE A 311 22.65 -54.55 16.99
N GLY A 312 22.63 -54.87 15.69
CA GLY A 312 21.43 -55.32 15.02
C GLY A 312 21.22 -56.79 15.37
N ALA A 313 20.01 -57.16 15.79
CA ALA A 313 19.63 -58.52 16.13
C ALA A 313 20.20 -59.53 15.12
N ASP A 314 21.23 -60.26 15.56
CA ASP A 314 21.62 -61.53 14.97
C ASP A 314 20.56 -62.51 15.48
N ASP A 315 19.50 -62.69 14.70
CA ASP A 315 18.46 -63.69 14.95
C ASP A 315 19.09 -65.08 14.80
N GLY A 316 19.50 -65.66 15.94
CA GLY A 316 19.84 -67.06 16.15
C GLY A 316 18.91 -67.70 17.18
#